data_AF-A0AAJ6KDD3-F1
#
_entry.id   AF-A0AAJ6KDD3-F1
#
_cell.length_a   1.000
_cell.length_b   1.000
_cell.length_c   1.000
_cell.angle_alpha   90.00
_cell.angle_beta   90.00
_cell.angle_gamma   90.00
#
_symmetry.space_group_name_H-M   'P 1'
#
loop_
_entity.id
_entity.type
_entity.pdbx_description
1 polymer ?
#
loop_
_entity_poly.entity_id
_entity_poly.type
_entity_poly.pdbx_seq_one_letter_code
_entity_poly.pdbx_strand_id
1 'polypeptide(L)'
;MVFVIYDKYNYKCYFVEGQSINDFKLKPNEVIKEHNSNDLSQTDIRAYNDDGSVKTLEEQLKEKIITLKDNEIIDNGIIRELNKNYEDDYIVMIERGLENLDKSKKISEKNGKKYIIEKTIEEKYQENLITKEEYNSCIINQRQSEYSQNLDGVRAELLDSVLNNCASKGLLNENQIEVLKTIEDNRAKIKTQYKKIL
;
A
#
# COMPACT_ATOMS: atom_id res chain seq x y z
N MET A 1 -1.35 1.96 -48.35
CA MET A 1 -0.88 2.89 -47.29
C MET A 1 -1.86 4.03 -47.20
N VAL A 2 -2.10 4.55 -45.99
CA VAL A 2 -2.91 5.75 -45.80
C VAL A 2 -1.99 6.95 -45.86
N PHE A 3 -2.41 8.00 -46.55
CA PHE A 3 -1.72 9.28 -46.62
C PHE A 3 -2.65 10.38 -46.14
N VAL A 4 -2.07 11.42 -45.54
CA VAL A 4 -2.80 12.62 -45.13
C VAL A 4 -2.41 13.76 -46.05
N ILE A 5 -3.41 14.37 -46.70
CA ILE A 5 -3.27 15.61 -47.45
C ILE A 5 -3.75 16.76 -46.57
N TYR A 6 -2.87 17.70 -46.28
CA TYR A 6 -3.17 18.95 -45.59
C TYR A 6 -3.34 20.10 -46.59
N ASP A 7 -4.53 20.71 -46.62
CA ASP A 7 -4.84 21.90 -47.39
C ASP A 7 -4.57 23.15 -46.54
N LYS A 8 -3.52 23.90 -46.90
CA LYS A 8 -3.11 25.14 -46.21
C LYS A 8 -4.12 26.29 -46.36
N TYR A 9 -4.98 26.27 -47.38
CA TYR A 9 -5.94 27.34 -47.62
C TYR A 9 -7.12 27.26 -46.66
N ASN A 10 -7.61 26.04 -46.40
CA ASN A 10 -8.78 25.81 -45.53
C ASN A 10 -8.43 25.22 -44.16
N TYR A 11 -7.15 24.94 -43.90
CA TYR A 11 -6.67 24.27 -42.68
C TYR A 11 -7.35 22.92 -42.42
N LYS A 12 -7.58 22.15 -43.49
CA LYS A 12 -8.26 20.84 -43.44
C LYS A 12 -7.34 19.69 -43.84
N CYS A 13 -7.56 18.54 -43.22
CA CYS A 13 -6.88 17.28 -43.55
C CYS A 13 -7.85 16.33 -44.25
N TYR A 14 -7.37 15.63 -45.27
CA TYR A 14 -8.08 14.55 -45.96
C TYR A 14 -7.23 13.29 -45.93
N PHE A 15 -7.87 12.14 -45.68
CA PHE A 15 -7.21 10.84 -45.71
C PHE A 15 -7.45 10.18 -47.06
N VAL A 16 -6.39 9.70 -47.68
CA VAL A 16 -6.43 9.05 -48.99
C VAL A 16 -5.60 7.76 -48.97
N GLU A 17 -6.04 6.76 -49.72
CA GLU A 17 -5.33 5.47 -49.81
C GLU A 17 -4.56 5.40 -51.13
N GLY A 18 -3.32 4.91 -51.07
CA GLY A 18 -2.46 4.74 -52.25
C GLY A 18 -1.32 3.75 -52.02
N GLN A 19 -0.53 3.50 -53.07
CA GLN A 19 0.67 2.67 -53.01
C GLN A 19 1.92 3.52 -52.76
N SER A 20 1.96 4.74 -53.29
CA SER A 20 3.07 5.69 -53.15
C SER A 20 2.58 7.13 -53.03
N ILE A 21 3.37 7.98 -52.37
CA ILE A 21 3.12 9.42 -52.26
C ILE A 21 3.06 10.12 -53.63
N ASN A 22 3.74 9.56 -54.63
CA ASN A 22 3.80 10.07 -55.99
C ASN A 22 2.52 9.77 -56.81
N ASP A 23 1.61 8.94 -56.29
CA ASP A 23 0.35 8.61 -56.96
C ASP A 23 -0.63 9.79 -56.94
N PHE A 24 -0.38 10.81 -56.10
CA PHE A 24 -1.29 11.92 -55.84
C PHE A 24 -0.82 13.21 -56.52
N LYS A 25 -1.70 13.82 -57.30
CA LYS A 25 -1.51 15.18 -57.83
C LYS A 25 -2.02 16.21 -56.82
N LEU A 26 -1.11 16.94 -56.21
CA LEU A 26 -1.42 17.99 -55.24
C LEU A 26 -1.65 19.35 -55.91
N LYS A 27 -2.55 20.14 -55.33
CA LYS A 27 -2.62 21.57 -55.61
C LYS A 27 -1.46 22.32 -54.94
N PRO A 28 -1.10 23.54 -55.40
CA PRO A 28 0.01 24.31 -54.81
C PRO A 28 -0.12 24.58 -53.30
N ASN A 29 -1.35 24.60 -52.78
CA ASN A 29 -1.68 24.81 -51.37
C ASN A 29 -1.72 23.53 -50.53
N GLU A 30 -1.50 22.36 -51.13
CA GLU A 30 -1.63 21.06 -50.47
C GLU A 30 -0.25 20.46 -50.17
N VAL A 31 -0.15 19.72 -49.06
CA VAL A 31 1.03 18.94 -48.69
C VAL A 31 0.57 17.55 -48.28
N ILE A 32 1.26 16.51 -48.77
CA ILE A 32 0.95 15.11 -48.45
C ILE A 32 2.05 14.49 -47.59
N LYS A 33 1.67 13.66 -46.64
CA LYS A 33 2.58 12.82 -45.84
C LYS A 33 2.02 11.42 -45.69
N GLU A 34 2.91 10.44 -45.59
CA GLU A 34 2.54 9.08 -45.22
C GLU A 34 2.00 9.05 -43.78
N HIS A 35 0.89 8.35 -43.58
CA HIS A 35 0.25 8.20 -42.28
C HIS A 35 0.42 6.76 -41.81
N ASN A 36 1.20 6.59 -40.74
CA ASN A 36 1.42 5.29 -40.13
C ASN A 36 0.27 5.00 -39.15
N SER A 37 -0.70 4.20 -39.57
CA SER A 37 -1.98 3.96 -38.87
C SER A 37 -1.90 3.02 -37.68
N ASN A 38 -0.69 2.61 -37.25
CA ASN A 38 -0.52 1.56 -36.25
C ASN A 38 -0.62 2.05 -34.79
N ASP A 39 -0.77 3.35 -34.54
CA ASP A 39 -1.00 3.88 -33.19
C ASP A 39 -1.98 5.06 -33.21
N LEU A 40 -3.28 4.74 -33.30
CA LEU A 40 -4.37 5.71 -33.25
C LEU A 40 -4.61 6.27 -31.83
N SER A 41 -3.78 5.92 -30.83
CA SER A 41 -3.82 6.61 -29.54
C SER A 41 -3.29 8.06 -29.63
N GLN A 42 -2.56 8.38 -30.71
CA GLN A 42 -1.95 9.70 -30.96
C GLN A 42 -2.75 10.61 -31.93
N THR A 43 -3.99 10.26 -32.30
CA THR A 43 -4.76 11.04 -33.31
C THR A 43 -5.32 12.39 -32.83
N ASP A 44 -5.04 12.82 -31.61
CA ASP A 44 -5.50 14.10 -31.12
C ASP A 44 -4.45 15.20 -31.33
N ILE A 45 -4.67 16.04 -32.35
CA ILE A 45 -3.76 17.16 -32.69
C ILE A 45 -3.55 18.15 -31.54
N ARG A 46 -4.36 18.06 -30.47
CA ARG A 46 -4.26 18.86 -29.24
C ARG A 46 -3.07 18.48 -28.36
N ALA A 47 -2.47 17.32 -28.56
CA ALA A 47 -1.43 16.77 -27.70
C ALA A 47 0.00 17.06 -28.18
N TYR A 48 0.26 18.24 -28.76
CA TYR A 48 1.62 18.67 -29.14
C TYR A 48 2.02 19.94 -28.39
N ASN A 49 3.29 20.01 -27.98
CA ASN A 49 3.90 21.22 -27.45
C ASN A 49 4.14 22.26 -28.55
N ASP A 50 4.38 23.51 -28.16
CA ASP A 50 4.63 24.62 -29.10
C ASP A 50 5.88 24.39 -29.98
N ASP A 51 6.80 23.54 -29.52
CA ASP A 51 8.01 23.13 -30.24
C ASP A 51 7.78 21.95 -31.22
N GLY A 52 6.55 21.42 -31.29
CA GLY A 52 6.18 20.28 -32.13
C GLY A 52 6.47 18.91 -31.53
N SER A 53 6.99 18.82 -30.30
CA SER A 53 7.12 17.55 -29.57
C SER A 53 5.75 17.02 -29.10
N VAL A 54 5.63 15.71 -28.93
CA VAL A 54 4.40 15.07 -28.45
C VAL A 54 4.31 15.26 -26.93
N LYS A 55 3.15 15.73 -26.45
CA LYS A 55 2.88 15.85 -25.01
C LYS A 55 2.83 14.49 -24.35
N THR A 56 3.45 14.34 -23.19
CA THR A 56 3.33 13.10 -22.40
C THR A 56 1.91 12.94 -21.87
N LEU A 57 1.54 11.73 -21.43
CA LEU A 57 0.22 11.50 -20.85
C LEU A 57 -0.02 12.35 -19.60
N GLU A 58 1.02 12.62 -18.82
CA GLU A 58 0.94 13.46 -17.63
C GLU A 58 0.66 14.93 -18.00
N GLU A 59 1.30 15.43 -19.06
CA GLU A 59 1.03 16.77 -19.61
C GLU A 59 -0.39 16.86 -20.15
N GLN A 60 -0.83 15.85 -20.90
CA GLN A 60 -2.19 15.78 -21.43
C GLN A 60 -3.24 15.72 -20.31
N LEU A 61 -2.98 14.99 -19.22
CA LEU A 61 -3.87 14.94 -18.05
C LEU A 61 -3.93 16.29 -17.33
N LYS A 62 -2.77 16.95 -17.15
CA LYS A 62 -2.68 18.27 -16.50
C LYS A 62 -3.43 19.34 -17.27
N GLU A 63 -3.36 19.29 -18.60
CA GLU A 63 -4.07 20.21 -19.49
C GLU A 63 -5.52 19.79 -19.77
N LYS A 64 -5.99 18.69 -19.14
CA LYS A 64 -7.34 18.14 -19.31
C LYS A 64 -7.68 17.78 -20.76
N ILE A 65 -6.67 17.42 -21.56
CA ILE A 65 -6.83 16.85 -22.90
C ILE A 65 -7.37 15.43 -22.78
N ILE A 66 -6.84 14.67 -21.82
CA ILE A 66 -7.35 13.36 -21.41
C ILE A 66 -7.90 13.41 -19.99
N THR A 67 -8.78 12.48 -19.68
CA THR A 67 -9.29 12.23 -18.32
C THR A 67 -9.12 10.76 -18.00
N LEU A 68 -8.56 10.46 -16.83
CA LEU A 68 -8.50 9.10 -16.30
C LEU A 68 -9.83 8.74 -15.64
N LYS A 69 -10.20 7.45 -15.69
CA LYS A 69 -11.18 6.92 -14.74
C LYS A 69 -10.59 6.94 -13.32
N ASP A 70 -11.46 6.86 -12.32
CA ASP A 70 -11.01 6.92 -10.93
C ASP A 70 -10.02 5.81 -10.57
N ASN A 71 -10.20 4.62 -11.17
CA ASN A 71 -9.36 3.44 -10.98
C ASN A 71 -8.16 3.36 -11.94
N GLU A 72 -7.87 4.41 -12.71
CA GLU A 72 -6.74 4.43 -13.66
C GLU A 72 -5.60 5.32 -13.14
N ILE A 73 -4.38 4.95 -13.53
CA ILE A 73 -3.16 5.72 -13.30
C ILE A 73 -2.28 5.72 -14.55
N ILE A 74 -1.42 6.72 -14.64
CA ILE A 74 -0.32 6.72 -15.59
C ILE A 74 0.90 6.15 -14.86
N ASP A 75 1.43 5.06 -15.39
CA ASP A 75 2.62 4.40 -14.86
C ASP A 75 3.57 4.11 -16.03
N ASN A 76 4.78 4.67 -15.96
CA ASN A 76 5.78 4.61 -17.03
C ASN A 76 5.24 4.99 -18.43
N GLY A 77 4.45 6.06 -18.51
CA GLY A 77 3.92 6.56 -19.78
C GLY A 77 2.81 5.69 -20.39
N ILE A 78 2.19 4.80 -19.60
CA ILE A 78 1.05 3.99 -20.03
C ILE A 78 -0.12 4.20 -19.05
N ILE A 79 -1.34 4.36 -19.58
CA ILE A 79 -2.56 4.32 -18.76
C ILE A 79 -2.85 2.87 -18.41
N ARG A 80 -2.90 2.55 -17.12
CA ARG A 80 -3.28 1.23 -16.62
C ARG A 80 -4.29 1.35 -15.49
N GLU A 81 -5.07 0.29 -15.31
CA GLU A 81 -5.98 0.16 -14.18
C GLU A 81 -5.21 -0.29 -12.91
N LEU A 82 -5.66 0.21 -11.76
CA LEU A 82 -5.16 -0.21 -10.46
C LEU A 82 -5.59 -1.65 -10.17
N ASN A 83 -4.66 -2.46 -9.68
CA ASN A 83 -4.91 -3.86 -9.36
C ASN A 83 -4.75 -4.10 -7.86
N LYS A 84 -5.86 -4.41 -7.19
CA LYS A 84 -5.94 -4.69 -5.75
C LYS A 84 -5.00 -5.81 -5.25
N ASN A 85 -4.50 -6.67 -6.14
CA ASN A 85 -3.56 -7.72 -5.78
C ASN A 85 -2.12 -7.21 -5.60
N TYR A 86 -1.82 -5.98 -6.05
CA TYR A 86 -0.56 -5.30 -5.76
C TYR A 86 -0.78 -4.33 -4.60
N GLU A 87 0.04 -4.44 -3.56
CA GLU A 87 -0.13 -3.63 -2.33
C GLU A 87 -0.05 -2.14 -2.60
N ASP A 88 0.90 -1.69 -3.42
CA ASP A 88 1.09 -0.27 -3.76
C ASP A 88 -0.16 0.28 -4.48
N ASP A 89 -0.74 -0.47 -5.42
CA ASP A 89 -1.98 -0.11 -6.11
C ASP A 89 -3.18 -0.12 -5.15
N TYR A 90 -3.28 -1.13 -4.27
CA TYR A 90 -4.38 -1.24 -3.32
C TYR A 90 -4.38 -0.08 -2.31
N ILE A 91 -3.20 0.38 -1.87
CA ILE A 91 -3.05 1.60 -1.07
C ILE A 91 -3.61 2.80 -1.82
N VAL A 92 -3.26 2.98 -3.09
CA VAL A 92 -3.79 4.08 -3.92
C VAL A 92 -5.32 3.99 -4.05
N MET A 93 -5.87 2.78 -4.23
CA MET A 93 -7.32 2.57 -4.29
C MET A 93 -8.01 2.99 -2.98
N ILE A 94 -7.45 2.64 -1.82
CA ILE A 94 -7.98 3.04 -0.50
C ILE A 94 -7.90 4.56 -0.33
N GLU A 95 -6.78 5.19 -0.69
CA GLU A 95 -6.59 6.65 -0.57
C GLU A 95 -7.55 7.44 -1.46
N ARG A 96 -7.93 6.87 -2.60
CA ARG A 96 -8.94 7.42 -3.52
C ARG A 96 -10.38 7.10 -3.11
N GLY A 97 -10.59 6.31 -2.04
CA GLY A 97 -11.92 5.89 -1.59
C GLY A 97 -12.61 4.88 -2.50
N LEU A 98 -11.86 4.18 -3.36
CA LEU A 98 -12.37 3.15 -4.26
C LEU A 98 -12.54 1.80 -3.56
N GLU A 99 -11.76 1.57 -2.50
CA GLU A 99 -11.76 0.35 -1.71
C GLU A 99 -11.75 0.68 -0.22
N ASN A 100 -12.31 -0.22 0.58
CA ASN A 100 -12.26 -0.11 2.04
C ASN A 100 -11.15 -0.99 2.59
N LEU A 101 -10.30 -0.41 3.43
CA LEU A 101 -9.34 -1.18 4.20
C LEU A 101 -10.07 -1.95 5.30
N ASP A 102 -9.64 -3.19 5.56
CA ASP A 102 -10.07 -3.94 6.73
C ASP A 102 -9.86 -3.11 8.00
N LYS A 103 -10.89 -3.05 8.86
CA LYS A 103 -10.83 -2.29 10.11
C LYS A 103 -9.69 -2.75 11.02
N SER A 104 -9.27 -4.02 10.92
CA SER A 104 -8.17 -4.57 11.71
C SER A 104 -6.78 -4.11 11.24
N LYS A 105 -6.70 -3.42 10.09
CA LYS A 105 -5.45 -2.98 9.45
C LYS A 105 -5.35 -1.47 9.40
N LYS A 106 -4.13 -0.98 9.16
CA LYS A 106 -3.82 0.44 8.95
C LYS A 106 -2.74 0.60 7.89
N ILE A 107 -2.72 1.76 7.23
CA ILE A 107 -1.63 2.16 6.36
C ILE A 107 -0.55 2.80 7.23
N SER A 108 0.67 2.31 7.13
CA SER A 108 1.84 2.83 7.85
C SER A 108 2.93 3.21 6.86
N GLU A 109 3.62 4.31 7.13
CA GLU A 109 4.73 4.77 6.29
C GLU A 109 6.07 4.53 6.98
N LYS A 110 7.03 3.96 6.24
CA LYS A 110 8.41 3.76 6.70
C LYS A 110 9.37 4.07 5.56
N ASN A 111 10.29 5.00 5.81
CA ASN A 111 11.27 5.48 4.82
C ASN A 111 10.63 6.00 3.51
N GLY A 112 9.49 6.69 3.59
CA GLY A 112 8.78 7.22 2.43
C GLY A 112 7.98 6.19 1.63
N LYS A 113 7.99 4.91 2.03
CA LYS A 113 7.13 3.87 1.45
C LYS A 113 5.99 3.51 2.40
N LYS A 114 4.77 3.45 1.87
CA LYS A 114 3.56 3.05 2.59
C LYS A 114 3.39 1.53 2.51
N TYR A 115 2.83 0.96 3.57
CA TYR A 115 2.57 -0.46 3.73
C TYR A 115 1.25 -0.66 4.46
N ILE A 116 0.58 -1.77 4.18
CA ILE A 116 -0.59 -2.19 4.96
C ILE A 116 -0.13 -3.12 6.07
N ILE A 117 -0.34 -2.70 7.32
CA ILE A 117 0.03 -3.49 8.49
C ILE A 117 -1.19 -3.77 9.38
N GLU A 118 -1.11 -4.85 10.14
CA GLU A 118 -2.11 -5.15 11.16
C GLU A 118 -2.04 -4.13 12.30
N LYS A 119 -3.20 -3.68 12.79
CA LYS A 119 -3.27 -2.89 14.02
C LYS A 119 -2.76 -3.69 15.19
N THR A 120 -2.12 -3.00 16.13
CA THR A 120 -1.71 -3.63 17.39
C THR A 120 -2.95 -4.07 18.17
N ILE A 121 -2.78 -5.01 19.10
CA ILE A 121 -3.89 -5.44 19.96
C ILE A 121 -4.46 -4.28 20.79
N GLU A 122 -3.61 -3.33 21.17
CA GLU A 122 -4.00 -2.10 21.87
C GLU A 122 -4.86 -1.20 20.98
N GLU A 123 -4.45 -0.95 19.75
CA GLU A 123 -5.23 -0.17 18.78
C GLU A 123 -6.59 -0.84 18.52
N LYS A 124 -6.60 -2.16 18.34
CA LYS A 124 -7.84 -2.92 18.17
C LYS A 124 -8.78 -2.76 19.37
N TYR A 125 -8.25 -2.74 20.59
CA TYR A 125 -9.06 -2.53 21.79
C TYR A 125 -9.61 -1.10 21.88
N GLN A 126 -8.76 -0.08 21.67
CA GLN A 126 -9.17 1.33 21.73
C GLN A 126 -10.25 1.67 20.69
N GLU A 127 -10.19 1.00 19.55
CA GLU A 127 -11.18 1.15 18.48
C GLU A 127 -12.41 0.22 18.61
N ASN A 128 -12.55 -0.50 19.74
CA ASN A 128 -13.63 -1.45 20.00
C ASN A 128 -13.75 -2.56 18.94
N LEU A 129 -12.65 -2.95 18.31
CA LEU A 129 -12.58 -4.07 17.37
C LEU A 129 -12.44 -5.42 18.08
N ILE A 130 -12.00 -5.40 19.34
CA ILE A 130 -11.91 -6.58 20.21
C ILE A 130 -12.46 -6.22 21.60
N THR A 131 -12.90 -7.24 22.31
CA THR A 131 -13.34 -7.16 23.70
C THR A 131 -12.16 -7.05 24.67
N LYS A 132 -12.47 -6.65 25.92
CA LYS A 132 -11.50 -6.61 27.02
C LYS A 132 -10.97 -8.01 27.35
N GLU A 133 -11.82 -9.02 27.27
CA GLU A 133 -11.49 -10.42 27.49
C GLU A 133 -10.47 -10.92 26.45
N GLU A 134 -10.67 -10.57 25.18
CA GLU A 134 -9.75 -10.91 24.08
C GLU A 134 -8.41 -10.20 24.22
N TYR A 135 -8.42 -8.91 24.55
CA TYR A 135 -7.19 -8.16 24.83
C TYR A 135 -6.41 -8.80 25.98
N ASN A 136 -7.08 -9.04 27.12
CA ASN A 136 -6.44 -9.62 28.29
C ASN A 136 -5.91 -11.03 28.02
N SER A 137 -6.63 -11.83 27.23
CA SER A 137 -6.17 -13.16 26.79
C SER A 137 -4.87 -13.06 25.98
N CYS A 138 -4.77 -12.10 25.06
CA CYS A 138 -3.56 -11.85 24.28
C CYS A 138 -2.37 -11.46 25.18
N ILE A 139 -2.59 -10.54 26.13
CA ILE A 139 -1.58 -10.12 27.10
C ILE A 139 -1.11 -11.29 27.98
N ILE A 140 -2.03 -12.17 28.41
CA ILE A 140 -1.66 -13.37 29.17
C ILE A 140 -0.73 -14.26 28.34
N ASN A 141 -1.09 -14.52 27.09
CA ASN A 141 -0.28 -15.37 26.21
C ASN A 141 1.12 -14.78 25.98
N GLN A 142 1.23 -13.46 25.78
CA GLN A 142 2.52 -12.78 25.67
C GLN A 142 3.36 -12.96 26.94
N ARG A 143 2.79 -12.73 28.12
CA ARG A 143 3.48 -12.96 29.40
C ARG A 143 3.96 -14.40 29.56
N GLN A 144 3.12 -15.39 29.25
CA GLN A 144 3.49 -16.81 29.38
C GLN A 144 4.62 -17.21 28.41
N SER A 145 4.65 -16.63 27.20
CA SER A 145 5.75 -16.81 26.27
C SER A 145 7.06 -16.28 26.84
N GLU A 146 7.05 -15.06 27.39
CA GLU A 146 8.23 -14.44 28.02
C GLU A 146 8.71 -15.21 29.25
N TYR A 147 7.78 -15.75 30.05
CA TYR A 147 8.13 -16.60 31.18
C TYR A 147 8.77 -17.91 30.75
N SER A 148 8.28 -18.53 29.67
CA SER A 148 8.84 -19.79 29.17
C SER A 148 10.27 -19.60 28.64
N GLN A 149 10.56 -18.44 28.04
CA GLN A 149 11.89 -18.14 27.51
C GLN A 149 12.91 -17.72 28.59
N ASN A 150 12.48 -16.98 29.61
CA ASN A 150 13.39 -16.36 30.57
C ASN A 150 13.39 -17.01 31.97
N LEU A 151 12.38 -17.81 32.31
CA LEU A 151 12.14 -18.31 33.69
C LEU A 151 11.85 -19.82 33.76
N ASP A 152 12.07 -20.55 32.66
CA ASP A 152 12.04 -22.02 32.57
C ASP A 152 10.73 -22.67 33.08
N GLY A 153 9.57 -22.22 32.55
CA GLY A 153 8.29 -22.88 32.86
C GLY A 153 7.05 -22.36 32.13
N VAL A 154 6.35 -23.26 31.44
CA VAL A 154 5.10 -23.03 30.69
C VAL A 154 3.90 -22.64 31.59
N ARG A 155 4.06 -22.74 32.92
CA ARG A 155 3.04 -22.41 33.94
C ARG A 155 3.59 -21.55 35.08
N ALA A 156 4.52 -20.64 34.76
CA ALA A 156 5.22 -19.82 35.73
C ALA A 156 4.28 -19.03 36.68
N GLU A 157 3.15 -18.48 36.19
CA GLU A 157 2.19 -17.78 37.05
C GLU A 157 1.50 -18.68 38.07
N LEU A 158 1.28 -19.96 37.76
CA LEU A 158 0.68 -20.94 38.70
C LEU A 158 1.69 -21.42 39.74
N LEU A 159 2.98 -21.46 39.38
CA LEU A 159 4.06 -21.89 40.26
C LEU A 159 4.37 -20.85 41.35
N ASP A 160 4.04 -19.59 41.11
CA ASP A 160 4.29 -18.45 42.01
C ASP A 160 3.64 -18.63 43.39
N SER A 161 2.36 -19.00 43.41
CA SER A 161 1.62 -19.23 44.66
C SER A 161 2.19 -20.41 45.45
N VAL A 162 2.68 -21.45 44.76
CA VAL A 162 3.28 -22.63 45.39
C VAL A 162 4.65 -22.29 45.99
N LEU A 163 5.52 -21.62 45.24
CA LEU A 163 6.86 -21.24 45.70
C LEU A 163 6.79 -20.25 46.86
N ASN A 164 5.89 -19.26 46.78
CA ASN A 164 5.66 -18.33 47.89
C ASN A 164 5.08 -19.00 49.13
N ASN A 165 4.21 -20.01 48.96
CA ASN A 165 3.75 -20.82 50.08
C ASN A 165 4.90 -21.62 50.73
N CYS A 166 5.76 -22.24 49.93
CA CYS A 166 6.94 -22.97 50.43
C CYS A 166 7.92 -22.03 51.15
N ALA A 167 8.19 -20.85 50.59
CA ALA A 167 9.03 -19.81 51.22
C ALA A 167 8.47 -19.40 52.58
N SER A 168 7.17 -19.09 52.65
CA SER A 168 6.50 -18.68 53.90
C SER A 168 6.50 -19.74 55.00
N LYS A 169 6.63 -21.03 54.62
CA LYS A 169 6.71 -22.17 55.53
C LYS A 169 8.15 -22.54 55.91
N GLY A 170 9.15 -21.79 55.45
CA GLY A 170 10.57 -22.11 55.68
C GLY A 170 11.04 -23.38 54.97
N LEU A 171 10.34 -23.81 53.91
CA LEU A 171 10.67 -25.01 53.14
C LEU A 171 11.71 -24.76 52.04
N LEU A 172 12.16 -23.51 51.88
CA LEU A 172 13.20 -23.10 50.94
C LEU A 172 14.44 -22.64 51.70
N ASN A 173 15.62 -22.96 51.18
CA ASN A 173 16.89 -22.44 51.68
C ASN A 173 17.19 -21.02 51.16
N GLU A 174 18.22 -20.39 51.72
CA GLU A 174 18.59 -19.00 51.41
C GLU A 174 18.86 -18.76 49.91
N ASN A 175 19.60 -19.67 49.27
CA ASN A 175 19.88 -19.60 47.84
C ASN A 175 18.59 -19.73 47.00
N GLN A 176 17.66 -20.60 47.39
CA GLN A 176 16.36 -20.77 46.73
C GLN A 176 15.47 -19.53 46.88
N ILE A 177 15.55 -18.85 48.04
CA ILE A 177 14.84 -17.59 48.29
C ILE A 177 15.40 -16.47 47.41
N GLU A 178 16.72 -16.39 47.24
CA GLU A 178 17.36 -15.39 46.37
C GLU A 178 17.00 -15.57 44.89
N VAL A 179 17.01 -16.83 44.42
CA VAL A 179 16.53 -17.18 43.08
C VAL A 179 15.05 -16.82 42.91
N LEU A 180 14.22 -17.10 43.91
CA LEU A 180 12.80 -16.74 43.89
C LEU A 180 12.59 -15.22 43.74
N LYS A 181 13.31 -14.40 44.51
CA LYS A 181 13.24 -12.93 44.40
C LYS A 181 13.62 -12.44 43.00
N THR A 182 14.67 -13.02 42.41
CA THR A 182 15.11 -12.68 41.04
C THR A 182 14.01 -13.00 40.01
N ILE A 183 13.34 -14.14 40.18
CA ILE A 183 12.21 -14.55 39.34
C ILE A 183 11.02 -13.57 39.51
N GLU A 184 10.70 -13.20 40.75
CA GLU A 184 9.62 -12.24 41.05
C GLU A 184 9.88 -10.86 40.41
N ASP A 185 11.10 -10.35 40.53
CA ASP A 185 11.51 -9.08 39.93
C ASP A 185 11.38 -9.10 38.40
N ASN A 186 11.84 -10.18 37.76
CA ASN A 186 11.71 -10.33 36.31
C ASN A 186 10.24 -10.47 35.88
N ARG A 187 9.40 -11.16 36.67
CA ARG A 187 7.96 -11.23 36.42
C ARG A 187 7.29 -9.88 36.57
N ALA A 188 7.66 -9.08 37.57
CA ALA A 188 7.12 -7.75 37.78
C ALA A 188 7.44 -6.83 36.58
N LYS A 189 8.66 -6.93 36.03
CA LYS A 189 9.04 -6.22 34.79
C LYS A 189 8.16 -6.64 33.61
N ILE A 190 7.99 -7.94 33.37
CA ILE A 190 7.15 -8.47 32.29
C ILE A 190 5.68 -8.02 32.46
N LYS A 191 5.13 -8.04 33.68
CA LYS A 191 3.76 -7.58 33.96
C LYS A 191 3.58 -6.08 33.71
N THR A 192 4.64 -5.30 33.94
CA THR A 192 4.66 -3.85 33.69
C THR A 192 4.71 -3.57 32.19
N GLN A 193 5.53 -4.32 31.45
CA GLN A 193 5.64 -4.21 29.99
C GLN A 193 4.34 -4.62 29.27
N TYR A 194 3.73 -5.74 29.68
CA TYR A 194 2.51 -6.27 29.08
C TYR A 194 1.34 -6.12 30.05
N LYS A 195 0.71 -4.93 30.10
CA LYS A 195 -0.30 -4.60 31.12
C LYS A 195 -1.71 -5.06 30.70
N LYS A 196 -2.40 -5.77 31.60
CA LYS A 196 -3.83 -6.11 31.48
C LYS A 196 -4.69 -4.88 31.75
N ILE A 197 -5.88 -4.84 31.16
CA ILE A 197 -6.90 -3.82 31.45
C ILE A 197 -7.84 -4.37 32.52
N LEU A 198 -8.02 -3.59 33.59
CA LEU A 198 -8.82 -3.93 34.77
C LEU A 198 -10.29 -3.60 34.59
#